data_AF-A0AAV9KUC0-F1
#
_entry.id   AF-A0AAV9KUC0-F1
#
_cell.length_a   1.000
_cell.length_b   1.000
_cell.length_c   1.000
_cell.angle_alpha   90.00
_cell.angle_beta   90.00
_cell.angle_gamma   90.00
#
_symmetry.space_group_name_H-M   'P 1'
#
loop_
_entity.id
_entity.type
_entity.pdbx_description
1 polymer ?
#
loop_
_entity_poly.entity_id
_entity_poly.type
_entity_poly.pdbx_seq_one_letter_code
_entity_poly.pdbx_strand_id
1 'polypeptide(L)'
;MEADEFSIKEMYKELRGEYNKVSWKILTCNNQGRPTWIFALYLEIQRKLYTKDRLGNWGIITDVTCYLCSTTPETHQHLFFE
;
A
#
# COMPACT_ATOMS: atom_id res chain seq x y z
N MET A 1 -23.97 -42.54 0.42
CA MET A 1 -23.46 -41.44 1.26
C MET A 1 -22.07 -41.16 0.72
N GLU A 2 -21.98 -40.29 -0.28
CA GLU A 2 -20.68 -39.99 -0.90
C GLU A 2 -19.83 -39.26 0.13
N ALA A 3 -18.60 -39.74 0.31
CA ALA A 3 -17.64 -39.07 1.17
C ALA A 3 -17.32 -37.72 0.51
N ASP A 4 -17.63 -36.63 1.21
CA ASP A 4 -17.26 -35.29 0.79
C ASP A 4 -15.73 -35.28 0.63
N GLU A 5 -15.25 -35.03 -0.60
CA GLU A 5 -13.83 -35.10 -0.90
C GLU A 5 -13.12 -33.98 -0.14
N PHE A 6 -12.27 -34.34 0.82
CA PHE A 6 -11.59 -33.36 1.66
C PHE A 6 -10.68 -32.46 0.81
N SER A 7 -11.05 -31.19 0.69
CA SER A 7 -10.30 -30.20 -0.06
C SER A 7 -9.41 -29.36 0.87
N ILE A 8 -8.09 -29.55 0.77
CA ILE A 8 -7.09 -28.72 1.47
C ILE A 8 -7.30 -27.22 1.18
N LYS A 9 -7.71 -26.90 -0.06
CA LYS A 9 -7.99 -25.52 -0.50
C LYS A 9 -9.14 -24.89 0.29
N GLU A 10 -10.18 -25.65 0.60
CA GLU A 10 -11.33 -25.18 1.37
C GLU A 10 -10.97 -25.03 2.85
N MET A 11 -10.25 -26.00 3.42
CA MET A 11 -9.71 -25.88 4.77
C MET A 11 -8.90 -24.59 4.95
N TYR A 12 -7.99 -24.25 4.01
CA TYR A 12 -7.21 -23.02 4.10
C TYR A 12 -8.03 -21.74 3.89
N LYS A 13 -9.12 -21.80 3.13
CA LYS A 13 -10.04 -20.64 2.99
C LYS A 13 -10.77 -20.40 4.31
N GLU A 14 -11.27 -21.45 4.95
CA GLU A 14 -11.92 -21.37 6.27
C GLU A 14 -10.95 -20.89 7.35
N LEU A 15 -9.74 -21.46 7.41
CA LEU A 15 -8.70 -21.04 8.37
C LEU A 15 -8.26 -19.58 8.17
N ARG A 16 -8.29 -19.07 6.94
CA ARG A 16 -7.97 -17.67 6.64
C ARG A 16 -9.03 -16.71 7.19
N GLY A 17 -10.28 -17.16 7.32
CA GLY A 17 -11.43 -16.35 7.70
C GLY A 17 -11.85 -15.34 6.63
N GLU A 18 -12.82 -14.50 6.98
CA GLU A 18 -13.31 -13.42 6.12
C GLU A 18 -12.29 -12.26 6.07
N TYR A 19 -12.07 -11.73 4.86
CA TYR A 19 -11.22 -10.56 4.67
C TYR A 19 -11.87 -9.58 3.71
N ASN A 20 -11.65 -8.29 3.98
CA ASN A 20 -12.12 -7.24 3.11
C ASN A 20 -11.34 -7.28 1.78
N LYS A 21 -12.06 -7.49 0.68
CA LYS A 21 -11.50 -7.37 -0.66
C LYS A 21 -11.23 -5.90 -0.95
N VAL A 22 -9.98 -5.50 -0.79
CA VAL A 22 -9.51 -4.16 -1.14
C VAL A 22 -9.18 -4.06 -2.62
N SER A 23 -9.65 -3.01 -3.29
CA SER A 23 -9.50 -2.79 -4.73
C SER A 23 -8.03 -2.70 -5.17
N TRP A 24 -7.19 -2.13 -4.33
CA TRP A 24 -5.76 -1.94 -4.61
C TRP A 24 -4.92 -3.24 -4.50
N LYS A 25 -5.50 -4.36 -4.03
CA LYS A 25 -4.79 -5.64 -3.94
C LYS A 25 -4.23 -6.10 -5.28
N ILE A 26 -4.97 -5.85 -6.37
CA ILE A 26 -4.55 -6.23 -7.72
C ILE A 26 -3.28 -5.49 -8.18
N LEU A 27 -3.03 -4.30 -7.63
CA LEU A 27 -1.86 -3.49 -7.96
C LEU A 27 -0.59 -4.00 -7.27
N THR A 28 -0.72 -4.82 -6.22
CA THR A 28 0.40 -5.23 -5.37
C THR A 28 0.62 -6.74 -5.36
N CYS A 29 -0.45 -7.54 -5.27
CA CYS A 29 -0.39 -8.99 -5.33
C CYS A 29 -0.37 -9.49 -6.79
N ASN A 30 0.52 -10.44 -7.09
CA ASN A 30 0.70 -11.02 -8.43
C ASN A 30 1.02 -9.98 -9.53
N ASN A 31 1.55 -8.82 -9.15
CA ASN A 31 2.03 -7.83 -10.10
C ASN A 31 3.42 -8.28 -10.62
N GLN A 32 3.57 -8.34 -11.95
CA GLN A 32 4.83 -8.73 -12.63
C GLN A 32 5.85 -7.58 -12.73
N GLY A 33 5.51 -6.39 -12.21
CA GLY A 33 6.40 -5.25 -12.12
C GLY A 33 7.60 -5.51 -11.20
N ARG A 34 8.58 -4.60 -11.23
CA ARG A 34 9.76 -4.72 -10.38
C ARG A 34 9.35 -4.66 -8.89
N PRO A 35 9.89 -5.53 -8.03
CA PRO A 35 9.55 -5.56 -6.60
C PRO A 35 9.73 -4.21 -5.89
N THR A 36 10.74 -3.43 -6.28
CA THR A 36 11.01 -2.11 -5.71
C THR A 36 9.89 -1.11 -5.98
N TRP A 37 9.31 -1.12 -7.19
CA TRP A 37 8.19 -0.24 -7.54
C TRP A 37 6.91 -0.68 -6.85
N ILE A 38 6.66 -1.99 -6.80
CA ILE A 38 5.51 -2.56 -6.10
C ILE A 38 5.57 -2.22 -4.61
N PHE A 39 6.76 -2.29 -4.00
CA PHE A 39 6.95 -1.93 -2.60
C PHE A 39 6.69 -0.45 -2.33
N ALA A 40 7.24 0.45 -3.16
CA ALA A 40 6.96 1.88 -3.05
C ALA A 40 5.46 2.18 -3.21
N LEU A 41 4.80 1.57 -4.19
CA LEU A 41 3.36 1.70 -4.41
C LEU A 41 2.55 1.18 -3.22
N TYR A 42 2.95 0.06 -2.62
CA TYR A 42 2.28 -0.48 -1.43
C TYR A 42 2.37 0.48 -0.24
N LEU A 43 3.54 1.11 -0.01
CA LEU A 43 3.70 2.14 1.01
C LEU A 43 2.82 3.35 0.72
N GLU A 44 2.73 3.76 -0.54
CA GLU A 44 1.91 4.89 -0.97
C GLU A 44 0.42 4.65 -0.71
N ILE A 45 -0.10 3.50 -1.16
CA ILE A 45 -1.49 3.08 -0.93
C ILE A 45 -1.85 3.09 0.57
N GLN A 46 -0.90 2.69 1.41
CA GLN A 46 -1.08 2.64 2.86
C GLN A 46 -0.84 3.99 3.55
N ARG A 47 -0.47 5.04 2.81
CA ARG A 47 0.00 6.34 3.34
C ARG A 47 1.13 6.14 4.37
N LYS A 48 2.07 5.27 4.03
CA LYS A 48 3.24 4.87 4.83
C LYS A 48 4.57 5.33 4.24
N LEU A 49 4.56 5.96 3.07
CA LEU A 49 5.76 6.61 2.54
C LEU A 49 6.15 7.79 3.45
N TYR A 50 7.45 7.99 3.65
CA TYR A 50 7.97 9.10 4.44
C TYR A 50 8.03 10.36 3.57
N THR A 51 6.90 11.06 3.45
CA THR A 51 6.86 12.39 2.84
C THR A 51 7.31 13.44 3.85
N LYS A 52 7.80 14.60 3.36
CA LYS A 52 8.20 15.69 4.26
C LYS A 52 7.04 16.20 5.13
N ASP A 53 5.81 16.24 4.64
CA ASP A 53 4.65 16.61 5.47
C ASP A 53 4.54 15.73 6.74
N ARG A 54 4.73 14.42 6.59
CA ARG A 54 4.70 13.48 7.72
C ARG A 54 5.88 13.69 8.67
N LEU A 55 7.08 13.90 8.13
CA LEU A 55 8.27 14.16 8.94
C LEU A 55 8.16 15.49 9.69
N GLY A 56 7.53 16.49 9.09
CA GLY A 56 7.24 17.78 9.71
C GLY A 56 6.23 17.65 10.84
N ASN A 57 5.18 16.84 10.66
CA ASN A 57 4.22 16.51 11.72
C ASN A 57 4.86 15.80 12.91
N TRP A 58 5.98 15.10 12.72
CA TRP A 58 6.78 14.50 13.79
C TRP A 58 7.78 15.46 14.43
N GLY A 59 7.90 16.69 13.93
CA GLY A 59 8.86 17.69 14.40
C GLY A 59 10.32 17.38 14.03
N ILE A 60 10.56 16.44 13.10
CA ILE A 60 11.92 16.08 12.65
C ILE A 60 12.46 17.14 11.69
N ILE A 61 11.59 17.71 10.86
CA ILE A 61 11.96 18.73 9.88
C ILE A 61 11.04 19.95 10.01
N THR A 62 11.59 21.13 9.72
CA THR A 62 10.86 22.40 9.75
C THR A 62 10.39 22.82 8.35
N ASP A 63 11.12 22.40 7.31
CA ASP A 63 10.77 22.66 5.92
C ASP A 63 10.01 21.47 5.32
N VAL A 64 8.72 21.66 5.08
CA VAL A 64 7.83 20.66 4.48
C VAL A 64 7.69 20.83 2.97
N THR A 65 8.38 21.81 2.37
CA THR A 65 8.24 22.14 0.95
C THR A 65 8.76 21.00 0.08
N CYS A 66 7.97 20.63 -0.94
CA CYS A 66 8.30 19.61 -1.92
C CYS A 66 9.61 19.95 -2.64
N TYR A 67 10.55 19.02 -2.64
CA TYR A 67 11.86 19.23 -3.26
C TYR A 67 11.78 19.34 -4.79
N LEU A 68 10.76 18.74 -5.41
CA LEU A 68 10.63 18.68 -6.86
C LEU A 68 10.07 19.99 -7.44
N CYS A 69 9.04 20.56 -6.80
CA CYS A 69 8.37 21.77 -7.29
C CYS A 69 8.74 23.05 -6.52
N SER A 70 9.32 22.92 -5.32
CA SER A 70 9.69 24.02 -4.42
C SER A 70 8.56 25.03 -4.12
N THR A 71 7.30 24.64 -4.31
CA THR A 71 6.16 25.57 -4.26
C THR A 71 5.10 25.14 -3.24
N THR A 72 4.84 23.84 -3.11
CA THR A 72 3.81 23.28 -2.23
C THR A 72 4.40 22.30 -1.23
N PRO A 73 3.71 22.00 -0.12
CA PRO A 73 4.13 20.95 0.81
C PRO A 73 4.21 19.58 0.13
N GLU A 74 5.20 18.79 0.53
CA GLU A 74 5.38 17.42 0.02
C GLU A 74 4.36 16.48 0.66
N THR A 75 3.22 16.34 0.01
CA THR A 75 2.17 15.39 0.40
C THR A 75 2.09 14.23 -0.59
N HIS A 76 1.52 13.12 -0.15
CA HIS A 76 1.18 11.98 -1.00
C HIS A 76 0.35 12.40 -2.23
N GLN A 77 -0.62 13.29 -2.02
CA GLN A 77 -1.47 13.80 -3.08
C GLN A 77 -0.67 14.61 -4.09
N HIS A 78 0.17 15.52 -3.60
CA HIS A 78 1.03 16.34 -4.44
C HIS A 78 2.09 15.54 -5.22
N LEU A 79 2.65 14.48 -4.63
CA LEU A 79 3.70 13.68 -5.28
C LEU A 79 3.19 12.78 -6.41
N PHE A 80 1.92 12.33 -6.34
CA PHE A 80 1.43 11.27 -7.23
C PHE A 80 0.14 11.60 -7.97
N PHE A 81 -0.57 12.66 -7.61
CA PHE A 81 -1.92 12.95 -8.12
C PHE A 81 -2.14 14.42 -8.54
N GLU A 82 -1.11 15.27 -8.49
CA GLU A 82 -1.10 16.67 -8.96
C GLU A 82 0.06 16.89 -9.94
#